data_AF-A0A410UQT5-F1
#
_entry.id   AF-A0A410UQT5-F1
#
_cell.length_a   1.000
_cell.length_b   1.000
_cell.length_c   1.000
_cell.angle_alpha   90.00
_cell.angle_beta   90.00
_cell.angle_gamma   90.00
#
_symmetry.space_group_name_H-M   'P 1'
#
loop_
_entity.id
_entity.type
_entity.pdbx_description
1 polymer ?
#
loop_
_entity_poly.entity_id
_entity_poly.type
_entity_poly.pdbx_seq_one_letter_code
_entity_poly.pdbx_strand_id
1 'polypeptide(L)'
;MNSLSAMPANSAAERIVRHFQAAGFSGITEAMVIRIRLKKADRHVVEAAFERAADLGAPPPLAEYFEIRPYGFYSELRSFAQAKAGVQSDFGVPLRRKVPGIYFNVAPVVIDDALAIGTRYDALIKFSDNMLDYALAVLLNDPTSSFFEYLGTHRGDDWQKIIGDFETAATSFDQEVDLF
;
A
#
# COMPACT_ATOMS: atom_id res chain seq x y z
N MET A 1 -12.89 11.48 23.81
CA MET A 1 -12.16 10.23 23.50
C MET A 1 -12.50 9.86 22.07
N ASN A 2 -11.65 10.21 21.11
CA ASN A 2 -11.88 9.88 19.71
C ASN A 2 -11.67 8.37 19.57
N SER A 3 -12.72 7.65 19.19
CA SER A 3 -12.59 6.27 18.75
C SER A 3 -11.64 6.26 17.56
N LEU A 4 -10.36 5.97 17.81
CA LEU A 4 -9.46 5.43 16.80
C LEU A 4 -10.22 4.24 16.24
N SER A 5 -10.75 4.32 15.02
CA SER A 5 -11.29 3.16 14.33
C SER A 5 -10.17 2.13 14.27
N ALA A 6 -10.18 1.17 15.19
CA ALA A 6 -9.16 0.14 15.28
C ALA A 6 -9.30 -0.70 14.01
N MET A 7 -8.43 -0.42 13.03
CA MET A 7 -8.44 -1.18 11.81
C MET A 7 -7.80 -2.54 12.07
N PRO A 8 -8.19 -3.58 11.32
CA PRO A 8 -7.76 -4.94 11.56
C PRO A 8 -6.24 -5.11 11.52
N ALA A 9 -5.56 -4.37 10.63
CA ALA A 9 -4.13 -4.48 10.41
C ALA A 9 -3.29 -3.36 11.06
N ASN A 10 -3.80 -2.63 12.05
CA ASN A 10 -3.00 -1.60 12.74
C ASN A 10 -1.73 -2.18 13.38
N SER A 11 -1.85 -3.32 14.09
CA SER A 11 -0.69 -3.98 14.70
C SER A 11 0.31 -4.52 13.66
N ALA A 12 -0.17 -4.92 12.48
CA ALA A 12 0.69 -5.33 11.38
C ALA A 12 1.41 -4.13 10.77
N ALA A 13 0.71 -3.00 10.57
CA ALA A 13 1.31 -1.76 10.11
C ALA A 13 2.43 -1.28 11.06
N GLU A 14 2.19 -1.32 12.37
CA GLU A 14 3.20 -1.00 13.37
C GLU A 14 4.39 -1.96 13.30
N ARG A 15 4.14 -3.27 13.24
CA ARG A 15 5.20 -4.28 13.15
C ARG A 15 6.09 -4.07 11.92
N ILE A 16 5.50 -3.72 10.78
CA ILE A 16 6.24 -3.43 9.54
C ILE A 16 7.19 -2.25 9.75
N VAL A 17 6.70 -1.13 10.30
CA VAL A 17 7.55 0.04 10.60
C VAL A 17 8.66 -0.34 11.57
N ARG A 18 8.33 -1.01 12.68
CA ARG A 18 9.31 -1.42 13.69
C ARG A 18 10.37 -2.38 13.14
N HIS A 19 9.98 -3.31 12.27
CA HIS A 19 10.91 -4.23 11.63
C HIS A 19 11.93 -3.48 10.79
N PHE A 20 11.49 -2.57 9.92
CA PHE A 20 12.42 -1.86 9.04
C PHE A 20 13.28 -0.84 9.78
N GLN A 21 12.75 -0.19 10.82
CA GLN A 21 13.55 0.63 11.72
C GLN A 21 14.67 -0.20 12.40
N ALA A 22 14.35 -1.41 12.88
CA ALA A 22 15.34 -2.32 13.47
C ALA A 22 16.38 -2.82 12.45
N ALA A 23 16.00 -2.92 11.17
CA ALA A 23 16.90 -3.25 10.06
C ALA A 23 17.76 -2.05 9.58
N GLY A 24 17.64 -0.87 10.20
CA GLY A 24 18.44 0.31 9.90
C GLY A 24 17.75 1.37 9.02
N PHE A 25 16.49 1.17 8.63
CA PHE A 25 15.71 2.12 7.83
C PHE A 25 14.89 3.06 8.72
N SER A 26 15.57 3.86 9.55
CA SER A 26 14.92 4.71 10.56
C SER A 26 14.03 5.83 10.00
N GLY A 27 14.14 6.16 8.71
CA GLY A 27 13.26 7.13 8.02
C GLY A 27 11.82 6.62 7.85
N ILE A 28 11.65 5.29 7.77
CA ILE A 28 10.33 4.66 7.70
C ILE A 28 9.65 4.85 9.06
N THR A 29 8.61 5.68 9.07
CA THR A 29 7.91 6.13 10.28
C THR A 29 6.40 5.96 10.17
N GLU A 30 5.90 5.61 8.98
CA GLU A 30 4.51 5.43 8.66
C GLU A 30 4.31 4.25 7.70
N ALA A 31 3.28 3.45 7.97
CA ALA A 31 2.79 2.42 7.09
C ALA A 31 1.26 2.48 6.97
N MET A 32 0.75 2.49 5.73
CA MET A 32 -0.66 2.33 5.44
C MET A 32 -0.89 1.02 4.69
N VAL A 33 -1.59 0.10 5.33
CA VAL A 33 -2.04 -1.16 4.71
C VAL A 33 -3.36 -0.89 4.00
N ILE A 34 -3.44 -1.22 2.72
CA ILE A 34 -4.60 -1.01 1.86
C ILE A 34 -5.08 -2.34 1.26
N ARG A 35 -6.41 -2.48 1.13
CA ARG A 35 -7.07 -3.50 0.33
C ARG A 35 -7.39 -2.91 -1.03
N ILE A 36 -6.95 -3.57 -2.09
CA ILE A 36 -7.22 -3.18 -3.48
C ILE A 36 -8.12 -4.24 -4.08
N ARG A 37 -9.36 -3.89 -4.39
CA ARG A 37 -10.34 -4.77 -5.04
C ARG A 37 -10.56 -4.32 -6.48
N LEU A 38 -10.60 -5.27 -7.41
CA LEU A 38 -10.96 -4.99 -8.79
C LEU A 38 -12.49 -4.85 -8.91
N LYS A 39 -12.95 -3.73 -9.46
CA LYS A 39 -14.38 -3.44 -9.66
C LYS A 39 -14.91 -4.07 -10.94
N LYS A 40 -14.13 -3.98 -12.02
CA LYS A 40 -14.56 -4.40 -13.37
C LYS A 40 -13.38 -4.63 -14.31
N ALA A 41 -13.70 -5.30 -15.41
CA ALA A 41 -12.83 -5.58 -16.56
C ALA A 41 -11.68 -6.56 -16.26
N ASP A 42 -11.10 -7.12 -17.32
CA ASP A 42 -9.91 -7.97 -17.21
C ASP A 42 -8.62 -7.12 -17.21
N ARG A 43 -7.50 -7.82 -16.94
CA ARG A 43 -6.17 -7.23 -16.89
C ARG A 43 -5.82 -6.38 -18.11
N HIS A 44 -6.09 -6.86 -19.33
CA HIS A 44 -5.67 -6.18 -20.55
C HIS A 44 -6.40 -4.84 -20.72
N VAL A 45 -7.69 -4.82 -20.41
CA VAL A 45 -8.50 -3.58 -20.46
C VAL A 45 -8.01 -2.56 -19.43
N VAL A 46 -7.73 -3.02 -18.21
CA VAL A 46 -7.23 -2.15 -17.13
C VAL A 46 -5.86 -1.59 -17.47
N GLU A 47 -4.91 -2.44 -17.87
CA GLU A 47 -3.55 -2.02 -18.22
C GLU A 47 -3.56 -1.02 -19.39
N ALA A 48 -4.33 -1.29 -20.45
CA ALA A 48 -4.48 -0.37 -21.58
C ALA A 48 -5.09 0.99 -21.19
N ALA A 49 -6.04 1.01 -20.26
CA ALA A 49 -6.62 2.27 -19.77
C ALA A 49 -5.60 3.10 -18.97
N PHE A 50 -4.78 2.45 -18.16
CA PHE A 50 -3.72 3.10 -17.39
C PHE A 50 -2.58 3.61 -18.28
N GLU A 51 -2.17 2.82 -19.28
CA GLU A 51 -1.19 3.23 -20.30
C GLU A 51 -1.69 4.45 -21.08
N ARG A 52 -2.93 4.40 -21.59
CA ARG A 52 -3.54 5.54 -22.28
C ARG A 52 -3.59 6.80 -21.42
N ALA A 53 -3.95 6.68 -20.14
CA ALA A 53 -3.93 7.82 -19.23
C ALA A 53 -2.51 8.38 -19.06
N ALA A 54 -1.50 7.52 -18.99
CA ALA A 54 -0.10 7.95 -18.92
C ALA A 54 0.34 8.69 -20.20
N ASP A 55 0.01 8.16 -21.38
CA ASP A 55 0.32 8.78 -22.68
C ASP A 55 -0.30 10.16 -22.84
N LEU A 56 -1.51 10.34 -22.31
CA LEU A 56 -2.25 11.61 -22.34
C LEU A 56 -1.84 12.58 -21.21
N GLY A 57 -0.91 12.20 -20.32
CA GLY A 57 -0.55 12.98 -19.14
C GLY A 57 -1.71 13.14 -18.14
N ALA A 58 -2.71 12.27 -18.20
CA ALA A 58 -3.88 12.29 -17.34
C ALA A 58 -3.64 11.54 -16.01
N PRO A 59 -4.47 11.79 -14.98
CA PRO A 59 -4.50 10.98 -13.77
C PRO A 59 -4.87 9.52 -14.10
N PRO A 60 -4.28 8.52 -13.40
CA PRO A 60 -4.67 7.13 -13.60
C PRO A 60 -6.15 6.91 -13.20
N PRO A 61 -6.93 6.12 -13.94
CA PRO A 61 -8.37 5.92 -13.70
C PRO A 61 -8.63 4.95 -12.54
N LEU A 62 -8.05 5.22 -11.37
CA LEU A 62 -8.09 4.32 -10.22
C LEU A 62 -9.51 3.99 -9.77
N ALA A 63 -10.31 5.02 -9.43
CA ALA A 63 -11.67 4.83 -8.93
C ALA A 63 -12.63 4.17 -9.94
N GLU A 64 -12.26 4.17 -11.24
CA GLU A 64 -13.03 3.47 -12.26
C GLU A 64 -12.86 1.95 -12.17
N TYR A 65 -11.63 1.47 -11.95
CA TYR A 65 -11.29 0.05 -12.02
C TYR A 65 -11.05 -0.60 -10.67
N PHE A 66 -10.66 0.18 -9.66
CA PHE A 66 -10.30 -0.31 -8.34
C PHE A 66 -11.07 0.40 -7.24
N GLU A 67 -11.35 -0.36 -6.19
CA GLU A 67 -11.78 0.13 -4.90
C GLU A 67 -10.59 -0.04 -3.95
N ILE A 68 -10.15 1.04 -3.30
CA ILE A 68 -8.97 1.01 -2.43
C ILE A 68 -9.38 1.46 -1.04
N ARG A 69 -9.43 0.51 -0.10
CA ARG A 69 -9.85 0.76 1.28
C ARG A 69 -8.66 0.66 2.24
N PRO A 70 -8.58 1.52 3.27
CA PRO A 70 -7.61 1.31 4.33
C PRO A 70 -7.95 0.05 5.12
N TYR A 71 -6.92 -0.63 5.60
CA TYR A 71 -7.03 -1.88 6.36
C TYR A 71 -6.14 -1.88 7.60
N GLY A 72 -5.10 -1.07 7.61
CA GLY A 72 -4.23 -0.85 8.75
C GLY A 72 -3.49 0.47 8.59
N PHE A 73 -3.23 1.14 9.70
CA PHE A 73 -2.45 2.37 9.70
C PHE A 73 -1.61 2.46 10.97
N TYR A 74 -0.34 2.81 10.79
CA TYR A 74 0.55 3.20 11.86
C TYR A 74 1.39 4.38 11.40
N SER A 75 1.59 5.36 12.28
CA SER A 75 2.44 6.52 12.01
C SER A 75 2.94 7.09 13.32
N GLU A 76 4.22 7.47 13.35
CA GLU A 76 4.81 8.23 14.46
C GLU A 76 4.57 9.74 14.33
N LEU A 77 4.09 10.20 13.16
CA LEU A 77 4.03 11.62 12.82
C LEU A 77 2.60 12.19 12.81
N ARG A 78 1.60 11.38 12.46
CA ARG A 78 0.23 11.87 12.25
C ARG A 78 -0.84 10.82 12.54
N SER A 79 -2.05 11.28 12.79
CA SER A 79 -3.22 10.41 12.94
C SER A 79 -3.70 9.86 11.60
N PHE A 80 -4.44 8.74 11.63
CA PHE A 80 -5.11 8.21 10.42
C PHE A 80 -6.02 9.25 9.77
N ALA A 81 -6.73 10.08 10.55
CA ALA A 81 -7.60 11.12 10.01
C ALA A 81 -6.82 12.16 9.17
N GLN A 82 -5.63 12.54 9.62
CA GLN A 82 -4.74 13.43 8.87
C GLN A 82 -4.17 12.75 7.63
N ALA A 83 -3.72 11.50 7.74
CA ALA A 83 -3.20 10.73 6.60
C ALA A 83 -4.29 10.51 5.53
N LYS A 84 -5.51 10.16 5.95
CA LYS A 84 -6.67 10.03 5.05
C LYS A 84 -6.99 11.33 4.33
N ALA A 85 -6.96 12.47 5.03
CA ALA A 85 -7.20 13.77 4.41
C ALA A 85 -6.10 14.15 3.40
N GLY A 86 -4.85 13.70 3.61
CA GLY A 86 -3.71 13.94 2.72
C GLY A 86 -3.52 12.91 1.60
N VAL A 87 -4.22 11.78 1.63
CA VAL A 87 -3.90 10.59 0.81
C VAL A 87 -3.87 10.86 -0.70
N GLN A 88 -4.72 11.77 -1.20
CA GLN A 88 -4.73 12.13 -2.62
C GLN A 88 -3.45 12.84 -3.07
N SER A 89 -2.75 13.52 -2.16
CA SER A 89 -1.44 14.12 -2.40
C SER A 89 -0.31 13.14 -2.07
N ASP A 90 -0.44 12.39 -0.98
CA ASP A 90 0.63 11.55 -0.44
C ASP A 90 0.82 10.24 -1.18
N PHE A 91 -0.26 9.66 -1.71
CA PHE A 91 -0.18 8.54 -2.65
C PHE A 91 0.16 9.11 -4.03
N GLY A 92 1.45 9.16 -4.35
CA GLY A 92 1.97 9.76 -5.58
C GLY A 92 1.37 9.17 -6.86
N VAL A 93 1.31 9.98 -7.93
CA VAL A 93 0.92 9.51 -9.26
C VAL A 93 1.77 8.33 -9.75
N PRO A 94 3.11 8.31 -9.54
CA PRO A 94 3.95 7.17 -9.92
C PRO A 94 3.49 5.84 -9.30
N LEU A 95 3.26 5.80 -7.99
CA LEU A 95 2.75 4.60 -7.32
C LEU A 95 1.33 4.25 -7.77
N ARG A 96 0.45 5.24 -7.89
CA ARG A 96 -0.93 5.05 -8.36
C ARG A 96 -1.02 4.42 -9.74
N ARG A 97 -0.13 4.78 -10.67
CA ARG A 97 -0.05 4.19 -12.02
C ARG A 97 0.31 2.71 -12.00
N LYS A 98 0.89 2.23 -10.91
CA LYS A 98 1.39 0.86 -10.78
C LYS A 98 0.48 -0.06 -9.96
N VAL A 99 -0.67 0.44 -9.50
CA VAL A 99 -1.73 -0.35 -8.83
C VAL A 99 -2.19 -1.57 -9.64
N PRO A 100 -2.34 -1.53 -10.98
CA PRO A 100 -2.65 -2.74 -11.74
C PRO A 100 -1.60 -3.86 -11.55
N GLY A 101 -0.32 -3.48 -11.51
CA GLY A 101 0.78 -4.42 -11.26
C GLY A 101 0.71 -5.03 -9.86
N ILE A 102 0.32 -4.25 -8.84
CA ILE A 102 0.05 -4.78 -7.50
C ILE A 102 -1.08 -5.81 -7.55
N TYR A 103 -2.20 -5.51 -8.21
CA TYR A 103 -3.34 -6.42 -8.21
C TYR A 103 -3.09 -7.70 -9.03
N PHE A 104 -2.54 -7.59 -10.25
CA PHE A 104 -2.48 -8.69 -11.20
C PHE A 104 -1.19 -9.53 -11.18
N ASN A 105 -0.07 -8.99 -10.68
CA ASN A 105 1.18 -9.76 -10.66
C ASN A 105 1.24 -10.67 -9.43
N VAL A 106 1.94 -11.80 -9.60
CA VAL A 106 2.26 -12.73 -8.51
C VAL A 106 3.17 -12.02 -7.52
N ALA A 107 2.90 -12.21 -6.24
CA ALA A 107 3.73 -11.64 -5.20
C ALA A 107 5.14 -12.27 -5.18
N PRO A 108 6.16 -11.50 -4.80
CA PRO A 108 6.07 -10.09 -4.41
C PRO A 108 6.08 -9.08 -5.54
N VAL A 109 5.54 -7.91 -5.24
CA VAL A 109 5.66 -6.73 -6.09
C VAL A 109 6.14 -5.57 -5.23
N VAL A 110 7.24 -4.93 -5.63
CA VAL A 110 7.82 -3.77 -4.95
C VAL A 110 7.92 -2.64 -5.96
N ILE A 111 7.41 -1.47 -5.60
CA ILE A 111 7.31 -0.30 -6.46
C ILE A 111 7.85 0.90 -5.71
N ASP A 112 8.73 1.64 -6.37
CA ASP A 112 9.41 2.82 -5.86
C ASP A 112 8.84 4.10 -6.53
N ASP A 113 8.78 5.17 -5.76
CA ASP A 113 8.59 6.56 -6.16
C ASP A 113 9.71 7.41 -5.55
N ALA A 114 10.87 7.40 -6.21
CA ALA A 114 12.07 8.12 -5.81
C ALA A 114 11.92 9.66 -5.70
N LEU A 115 10.77 10.24 -6.07
CA LEU A 115 10.49 11.67 -5.96
C LEU A 115 9.61 12.02 -4.76
N ALA A 116 9.14 11.04 -4.01
CA ALA A 116 8.40 11.26 -2.78
C ALA A 116 9.35 11.78 -1.68
N ILE A 117 8.82 12.68 -0.84
CA ILE A 117 9.55 13.31 0.27
C ILE A 117 8.60 13.53 1.45
N GLY A 118 9.15 13.49 2.66
CA GLY A 118 8.43 13.82 3.90
C GLY A 118 7.35 12.79 4.25
N THR A 119 6.07 13.20 4.18
CA THR A 119 4.92 12.32 4.53
C THR A 119 4.28 11.65 3.32
N ARG A 120 4.84 11.86 2.12
CA ARG A 120 4.44 11.11 0.93
C ARG A 120 4.86 9.66 1.06
N TYR A 121 4.18 8.79 0.33
CA TYR A 121 4.57 7.41 0.23
C TYR A 121 5.53 7.23 -0.95
N ASP A 122 6.64 6.56 -0.69
CA ASP A 122 7.72 6.37 -1.65
C ASP A 122 7.78 4.91 -2.07
N ALA A 123 7.19 4.00 -1.28
CA ALA A 123 7.08 2.60 -1.66
C ALA A 123 5.64 2.10 -1.61
N LEU A 124 5.29 1.25 -2.57
CA LEU A 124 4.08 0.44 -2.60
C LEU A 124 4.47 -1.03 -2.78
N ILE A 125 4.09 -1.86 -1.81
CA ILE A 125 4.57 -3.24 -1.71
C ILE A 125 3.41 -4.22 -1.58
N LYS A 126 3.44 -5.31 -2.36
CA LYS A 126 2.62 -6.50 -2.19
C LYS A 126 3.48 -7.66 -1.73
N PHE A 127 3.16 -8.19 -0.55
CA PHE A 127 3.93 -9.26 0.09
C PHE A 127 3.41 -10.67 -0.20
N SER A 128 2.10 -10.82 -0.46
CA SER A 128 1.45 -12.09 -0.73
C SER A 128 0.52 -12.00 -1.94
N ASP A 129 0.18 -13.14 -2.53
CA ASP A 129 -0.84 -13.20 -3.58
C ASP A 129 -2.20 -12.70 -3.08
N ASN A 130 -3.10 -12.44 -4.02
CA ASN A 130 -4.43 -11.94 -3.69
C ASN A 130 -5.17 -12.96 -2.81
N MET A 131 -5.87 -12.45 -1.81
CA MET A 131 -6.73 -13.25 -0.95
C MET A 131 -8.17 -12.99 -1.39
N LEU A 132 -8.90 -14.07 -1.71
CA LEU A 132 -10.27 -13.98 -2.23
C LEU A 132 -10.34 -13.10 -3.50
N ASP A 133 -10.85 -11.86 -3.39
CA ASP A 133 -11.04 -10.92 -4.49
C ASP A 133 -10.23 -9.61 -4.34
N TYR A 134 -9.37 -9.50 -3.32
CA TYR A 134 -8.55 -8.32 -3.07
C TYR A 134 -7.04 -8.63 -2.96
N ALA A 135 -6.23 -7.64 -3.33
CA ALA A 135 -4.81 -7.60 -3.03
C ALA A 135 -4.59 -6.81 -1.73
N LEU A 136 -3.70 -7.29 -0.86
CA LEU A 136 -3.16 -6.48 0.24
C LEU A 136 -1.86 -5.82 -0.21
N ALA A 137 -1.76 -4.52 0.03
CA ALA A 137 -0.55 -3.77 -0.23
C ALA A 137 -0.22 -2.83 0.93
N VAL A 138 1.05 -2.45 1.02
CA VAL A 138 1.57 -1.56 2.06
C VAL A 138 2.24 -0.37 1.40
N LEU A 139 1.78 0.81 1.78
CA LEU A 139 2.41 2.08 1.48
C LEU A 139 3.37 2.45 2.62
N LEU A 140 4.61 2.81 2.30
CA LEU A 140 5.63 3.24 3.26
C LEU A 140 6.17 4.61 2.87
N ASN A 141 6.45 5.46 3.87
CA ASN A 141 7.10 6.75 3.66
C ASN A 141 8.62 6.66 3.86
N ASP A 142 9.37 7.47 3.12
CA ASP A 142 10.80 7.72 3.31
C ASP A 142 11.74 6.48 3.41
N PRO A 143 11.54 5.39 2.64
CA PRO A 143 12.57 4.37 2.47
C PRO A 143 13.80 4.95 1.73
N THR A 144 15.00 4.73 2.27
CA THR A 144 16.25 5.05 1.56
C THR A 144 16.46 4.12 0.36
N SER A 145 17.24 4.50 -0.66
CA SER A 145 17.43 3.64 -1.85
C SER A 145 17.94 2.22 -1.53
N SER A 146 18.74 2.05 -0.48
CA SER A 146 19.22 0.75 0.02
C SER A 146 18.09 -0.17 0.53
N PHE A 147 16.91 0.38 0.82
CA PHE A 147 15.72 -0.38 1.18
C PHE A 147 15.28 -1.32 0.07
N PHE A 148 15.30 -0.88 -1.18
CA PHE A 148 14.89 -1.70 -2.31
C PHE A 148 15.87 -2.85 -2.59
N GLU A 149 17.16 -2.63 -2.34
CA GLU A 149 18.18 -3.69 -2.37
C GLU A 149 17.96 -4.70 -1.23
N TYR A 150 17.63 -4.22 -0.03
CA TYR A 150 17.27 -5.08 1.11
C TYR A 150 16.05 -5.95 0.79
N LEU A 151 14.99 -5.38 0.21
CA LEU A 151 13.82 -6.15 -0.23
C LEU A 151 14.17 -7.14 -1.35
N GLY A 152 15.11 -6.80 -2.24
CA GLY A 152 15.59 -7.71 -3.28
C GLY A 152 16.29 -8.96 -2.73
N THR A 153 16.95 -8.84 -1.57
CA THR A 153 17.76 -9.89 -0.95
C THR A 153 17.03 -10.70 0.12
N HIS A 154 15.91 -10.20 0.65
CA HIS A 154 15.13 -10.83 1.74
C HIS A 154 13.70 -11.24 1.28
N ARG A 155 13.57 -11.86 0.10
CA ARG A 155 12.27 -12.27 -0.47
C ARG A 155 11.75 -13.57 0.16
N GLY A 156 10.43 -13.71 0.30
CA GLY A 156 9.77 -14.98 0.66
C GLY A 156 9.33 -15.06 2.12
N ASP A 157 9.66 -16.16 2.81
CA ASP A 157 9.23 -16.50 4.19
C ASP A 157 9.52 -15.39 5.21
N ASP A 158 10.55 -14.58 4.99
CA ASP A 158 10.88 -13.46 5.85
C ASP A 158 9.81 -12.37 5.81
N TRP A 159 9.13 -12.17 4.69
CA TRP A 159 8.02 -11.21 4.64
C TRP A 159 6.77 -11.72 5.33
N GLN A 160 6.50 -13.03 5.32
CA GLN A 160 5.44 -13.59 6.16
C GLN A 160 5.68 -13.31 7.65
N LYS A 161 6.95 -13.34 8.11
CA LYS A 161 7.30 -12.97 9.48
C LYS A 161 7.08 -11.47 9.76
N ILE A 162 7.38 -10.61 8.78
CA ILE A 162 7.20 -9.15 8.91
C ILE A 162 5.72 -8.77 8.94
N ILE A 163 4.93 -9.30 8.01
CA ILE A 163 3.51 -8.99 7.90
C ILE A 163 2.68 -9.69 8.99
N GLY A 164 3.14 -10.86 9.46
CA GLY A 164 2.39 -11.73 10.35
C GLY A 164 1.11 -12.25 9.70
N ASP A 165 0.14 -12.66 10.52
CA ASP A 165 -1.12 -13.15 9.99
C ASP A 165 -2.08 -11.98 9.69
N PHE A 166 -2.13 -11.54 8.42
CA PHE A 166 -3.17 -10.63 7.95
C PHE A 166 -4.55 -11.31 7.85
N GLU A 167 -4.61 -12.65 7.84
CA GLU A 167 -5.81 -13.45 7.59
C GLU A 167 -6.74 -13.50 8.80
N THR A 168 -6.22 -13.45 10.03
CA THR A 168 -7.06 -13.53 11.25
C THR A 168 -8.00 -12.33 11.42
N ALA A 169 -7.74 -11.23 10.73
CA ALA A 169 -8.46 -9.96 10.91
C ALA A 169 -9.47 -9.66 9.77
N ALA A 170 -9.50 -10.52 8.73
CA ALA A 170 -10.16 -10.24 7.46
C ALA A 170 -11.68 -10.48 7.43
N THR A 171 -12.22 -11.36 8.28
CA THR A 171 -13.60 -11.84 8.14
C THR A 171 -14.69 -10.87 8.59
N SER A 172 -14.37 -9.76 9.27
CA SER A 172 -15.40 -8.90 9.88
C SER A 172 -15.27 -7.39 9.63
N PHE A 173 -14.30 -6.93 8.84
CA PHE A 173 -14.07 -5.49 8.67
C PHE A 173 -14.62 -4.94 7.36
N ASP A 174 -15.88 -4.53 7.44
CA ASP A 174 -16.56 -3.76 6.41
C ASP A 174 -16.48 -2.28 6.76
N GLN A 175 -15.30 -1.68 6.59
CA GLN A 175 -15.23 -0.22 6.57
C GLN A 175 -15.78 0.25 5.23
N GLU A 176 -16.83 1.06 5.25
CA GLU A 176 -17.34 1.84 4.11
C GLU A 176 -16.43 3.02 3.74
N VAL A 177 -15.12 2.91 4.01
CA VAL A 177 -14.16 3.99 3.75
C VAL A 177 -13.38 3.66 2.49
N ASP A 178 -13.75 4.28 1.38
CA ASP A 178 -12.89 4.37 0.19
C ASP A 178 -11.84 5.48 0.41
N LEU A 179 -10.63 5.26 -0.08
CA LEU A 179 -9.58 6.28 -0.13
C LEU A 179 -9.76 7.25 -1.31
N PHE A 180 -10.58 6.91 -2.30
CA PHE A 180 -10.78 7.69 -3.54
C PHE A 180 -12.23 8.02 -3.84
#